data_AF-A0A7S2PDG8-F1
#
_entry.id   AF-A0A7S2PDG8-F1
#
_cell.length_a   1.000
_cell.length_b   1.000
_cell.length_c   1.000
_cell.angle_alpha   90.00
_cell.angle_beta   90.00
_cell.angle_gamma   90.00
#
_symmetry.space_group_name_H-M   'P 1'
#
loop_
_entity.id
_entity.type
_entity.pdbx_description
1 polymer ?
#
loop_
_entity_poly.entity_id
_entity_poly.type
_entity_poly.pdbx_seq_one_letter_code
_entity_poly.pdbx_strand_id
1 'polypeptide(L)'
;PRPAIVLSYLLAQAGLLLGGLDDVAPLLTNFFLLTYCLTDLSCVLLETSQVPNFRPMFRCYSWQTSLFNAILLVAIMFYLNWIYALCAIALVLLVYVYLAWRFEGSTQWIDISQAFLFKLNRSTLISLQARRQDPKFWRPSLLFVVPYA
;
A
#
# COMPACT_ATOMS: atom_id res chain seq x y z
N PRO A 1 -26.65 3.31 5.06
CA PRO A 1 -25.91 2.41 5.98
C PRO A 1 -26.73 1.29 6.68
N ARG A 2 -28.01 1.07 6.37
CA ARG A 2 -28.79 -0.06 6.94
C ARG A 2 -28.14 -1.45 6.76
N PRO A 3 -27.64 -1.84 5.57
CA PRO A 3 -27.00 -3.15 5.41
C PRO A 3 -25.69 -3.29 6.20
N ALA A 4 -24.92 -2.20 6.35
CA ALA A 4 -23.70 -2.20 7.15
C ALA A 4 -23.97 -2.46 8.64
N ILE A 5 -25.07 -1.91 9.18
CA ILE A 5 -25.48 -2.13 10.57
C ILE A 5 -25.86 -3.61 10.79
N VAL A 6 -26.60 -4.20 9.86
CA VAL A 6 -26.96 -5.63 9.92
C VAL A 6 -25.71 -6.50 9.88
N LEU A 7 -24.77 -6.18 8.98
CA LEU A 7 -23.50 -6.90 8.88
C LEU A 7 -22.66 -6.80 10.16
N SER A 8 -22.50 -5.59 10.71
CA SER A 8 -21.74 -5.40 11.95
C SER A 8 -22.41 -6.10 13.14
N TYR A 9 -23.75 -6.11 13.19
CA TYR A 9 -24.49 -6.84 14.21
C TYR A 9 -24.25 -8.35 14.12
N LEU A 10 -24.29 -8.92 12.92
CA LEU A 10 -24.01 -10.34 12.70
C LEU A 10 -22.56 -10.73 13.07
N LEU A 11 -21.58 -9.89 12.71
CA LEU A 11 -20.18 -10.11 13.07
C LEU A 11 -19.95 -10.04 14.59
N ALA A 12 -20.57 -9.07 15.27
CA ALA A 12 -20.50 -8.96 16.72
C ALA A 12 -21.15 -10.19 17.41
N GLN A 13 -22.31 -10.62 16.93
CA GLN A 13 -22.99 -11.80 17.47
C GLN A 13 -22.17 -13.08 17.25
N ALA A 14 -21.51 -13.23 16.10
CA ALA A 14 -20.60 -14.34 15.85
C ALA A 14 -19.43 -14.33 16.84
N GLY A 15 -18.82 -13.17 17.10
CA GLY A 15 -17.75 -13.02 18.09
C GLY A 15 -18.18 -13.43 19.51
N LEU A 16 -19.40 -13.06 19.91
CA LEU A 16 -19.96 -13.43 21.22
C LEU A 16 -20.27 -14.93 21.34
N LEU A 17 -20.64 -15.60 20.25
CA LEU A 17 -20.98 -17.03 20.24
C LEU A 17 -19.75 -17.94 20.12
N LEU A 18 -18.64 -17.45 19.56
CA LEU A 18 -17.47 -18.25 19.21
C LEU A 18 -16.50 -18.51 20.37
N GLY A 19 -16.52 -17.72 21.46
CA GLY A 19 -15.56 -17.93 22.54
C GLY A 19 -15.68 -16.98 23.72
N GLY A 20 -14.86 -17.25 24.74
CA GLY A 20 -14.74 -16.40 25.92
C GLY A 20 -14.03 -15.08 25.59
N LEU A 21 -14.09 -14.12 26.51
CA LEU A 21 -13.40 -12.83 26.37
C LEU A 21 -11.90 -13.02 26.07
N ASP A 22 -11.29 -14.04 26.68
CA ASP A 22 -9.86 -14.36 26.54
C ASP A 22 -9.48 -14.86 25.13
N ASP A 23 -10.43 -15.41 24.37
CA ASP A 23 -10.22 -15.86 23.00
C ASP A 23 -10.43 -14.71 21.99
N VAL A 24 -11.42 -13.85 22.26
CA VAL A 24 -11.80 -12.75 21.37
C VAL A 24 -10.80 -11.59 21.45
N ALA A 25 -10.25 -11.31 22.64
CA ALA A 25 -9.29 -10.23 22.86
C ALA A 25 -8.03 -10.30 21.96
N PRO A 26 -7.29 -11.44 21.87
CA PRO A 26 -6.12 -11.53 21.00
C PRO A 26 -6.49 -11.49 19.52
N LEU A 27 -7.68 -11.96 19.13
CA LEU A 27 -8.17 -11.87 17.75
C LEU A 27 -8.34 -10.41 17.32
N LEU A 28 -9.10 -9.63 18.09
CA LEU A 28 -9.33 -8.21 17.82
C LEU A 28 -8.03 -7.40 17.84
N THR A 29 -7.16 -7.68 18.81
CA THR A 29 -5.87 -7.00 18.93
C THR A 29 -5.02 -7.22 17.69
N ASN A 30 -4.99 -8.45 17.14
CA ASN A 30 -4.29 -8.73 15.89
C ASN A 30 -4.84 -7.95 14.69
N PHE A 31 -6.16 -7.79 14.57
CA PHE A 31 -6.76 -6.97 13.50
C PHE A 31 -6.40 -5.49 13.63
N PHE A 32 -6.35 -4.94 14.85
CA PHE A 32 -5.91 -3.56 15.06
C PHE A 32 -4.41 -3.39 14.74
N LEU A 33 -3.56 -4.29 15.23
CA LEU A 33 -2.12 -4.30 14.93
C LEU A 33 -1.86 -4.36 13.42
N LEU A 34 -2.62 -5.19 12.70
CA LEU A 34 -2.54 -5.29 11.24
C LEU A 34 -2.88 -3.97 10.55
N THR A 35 -3.94 -3.29 11.00
CA THR A 35 -4.37 -2.00 10.43
C THR A 35 -3.32 -0.92 10.65
N TYR A 36 -2.72 -0.88 11.85
CA TYR A 36 -1.61 0.03 12.13
C TYR A 36 -0.39 -0.29 11.27
N CYS A 37 -0.04 -1.58 11.12
CA CYS A 37 1.07 -2.01 10.29
C CYS A 37 0.88 -1.59 8.82
N LEU A 38 -0.32 -1.78 8.26
CA LEU A 38 -0.63 -1.37 6.89
C LEU A 38 -0.58 0.16 6.71
N THR A 39 -0.97 0.91 7.73
CA THR A 39 -0.88 2.38 7.72
C THR A 39 0.57 2.82 7.68
N ASP A 40 1.42 2.23 8.53
CA ASP A 40 2.86 2.53 8.55
C ASP A 40 3.57 2.11 7.25
N LEU A 41 3.22 0.94 6.71
CA LEU A 41 3.73 0.49 5.41
C LEU A 41 3.30 1.44 4.28
N SER A 42 2.07 1.95 4.32
CA SER A 42 1.59 2.93 3.36
C SER A 42 2.42 4.21 3.43
N CYS A 43 2.67 4.75 4.62
CA CYS A 43 3.54 5.92 4.81
C CYS A 43 4.94 5.70 4.21
N VAL A 44 5.56 4.54 4.49
CA VAL A 44 6.86 4.17 3.93
C VAL A 44 6.84 4.12 2.40
N LEU A 45 5.82 3.49 1.81
CA LEU A 45 5.69 3.37 0.36
C LEU A 45 5.48 4.74 -0.32
N LEU A 46 4.66 5.61 0.27
CA LEU A 46 4.41 6.95 -0.27
C LEU A 46 5.68 7.82 -0.21
N GLU A 47 6.40 7.81 0.92
CA GLU A 47 7.64 8.58 1.07
C GLU A 47 8.76 8.05 0.17
N THR A 48 8.91 6.73 0.07
CA THR A 48 9.90 6.09 -0.81
C THR A 48 9.60 6.39 -2.28
N SER A 49 8.33 6.45 -2.65
CA SER A 49 7.90 6.80 -4.02
C SER A 49 8.00 8.30 -4.32
N GLN A 50 8.29 9.14 -3.32
CA GLN A 50 8.44 10.60 -3.46
C GLN A 50 7.23 11.24 -4.17
N VAL A 51 6.02 10.77 -3.84
CA VAL A 51 4.79 11.34 -4.41
C VAL A 51 4.63 12.79 -3.91
N PRO A 52 4.31 13.75 -4.80
CA PRO A 52 4.33 15.17 -4.45
C PRO A 52 3.26 15.57 -3.43
N ASN A 53 2.20 14.76 -3.32
CA ASN A 53 1.06 15.01 -2.43
C ASN A 53 1.31 14.53 -0.99
N PHE A 54 2.30 13.65 -0.77
CA PHE A 54 2.65 13.19 0.57
C PHE A 54 3.76 14.08 1.14
N ARG A 55 3.35 15.04 1.98
CA ARG A 55 4.24 16.02 2.62
C ARG A 55 4.05 16.00 4.14
N PRO A 56 4.64 15.03 4.83
CA PRO A 56 4.53 14.94 6.28
C PRO A 56 5.14 16.20 6.91
N MET A 57 4.34 16.96 7.65
CA MET A 57 4.76 18.20 8.32
C MET A 57 5.18 17.95 9.78
N PHE A 58 4.98 16.73 10.28
CA PHE A 58 5.30 16.38 11.65
C PHE A 58 6.82 16.20 11.83
N ARG A 59 7.39 16.88 12.83
CA ARG A 59 8.84 16.96 13.02
C ARG A 59 9.51 15.63 13.39
N CYS A 60 8.81 14.76 14.11
CA CYS A 60 9.36 13.47 14.55
C CYS A 60 9.02 12.32 13.60
N TYR A 61 8.47 12.64 12.42
CA TYR A 61 8.17 11.63 11.41
C TYR A 61 9.39 11.41 10.50
N SER A 62 9.75 10.15 10.28
CA SER A 62 10.66 9.74 9.21
C SER A 62 10.26 8.35 8.67
N TRP A 63 10.55 8.05 7.40
CA TRP A 63 10.24 6.71 6.86
C TRP A 63 10.86 5.58 7.67
N GLN A 64 12.03 5.78 8.29
CA GLN A 64 12.67 4.75 9.11
C GLN A 64 11.87 4.46 10.38
N THR A 65 11.32 5.50 11.03
CA THR A 65 10.48 5.31 12.23
C THR A 65 9.21 4.55 11.90
N SER A 66 8.59 4.85 10.76
CA SER A 66 7.39 4.15 10.27
C SER A 66 7.71 2.68 9.93
N LEU A 67 8.84 2.42 9.25
CA LEU A 67 9.28 1.06 8.91
C LEU A 67 9.61 0.25 10.17
N PHE A 68 10.28 0.87 11.15
CA PHE A 68 10.54 0.24 12.44
C PHE A 68 9.24 -0.13 13.16
N ASN A 69 8.25 0.77 13.18
CA ASN A 69 6.96 0.50 13.79
C ASN A 69 6.22 -0.66 13.08
N ALA A 70 6.21 -0.69 11.75
CA ALA A 70 5.62 -1.79 10.98
C ALA A 70 6.24 -3.15 11.35
N ILE A 71 7.57 -3.24 11.42
CA ILE A 71 8.28 -4.47 11.82
C ILE A 71 7.94 -4.85 13.27
N LEU A 72 7.92 -3.87 14.18
CA LEU A 72 7.57 -4.09 15.58
C LEU A 72 6.14 -4.62 15.74
N LEU A 73 5.18 -4.06 15.00
CA LEU A 73 3.79 -4.49 15.01
C LEU A 73 3.65 -5.94 14.51
N VAL A 74 4.35 -6.30 13.44
CA VAL A 74 4.39 -7.70 12.95
C VAL A 74 4.98 -8.62 14.01
N ALA A 75 6.08 -8.24 14.66
CA ALA A 75 6.68 -9.04 15.73
C ALA A 75 5.71 -9.24 16.91
N ILE A 76 4.99 -8.18 17.32
CA ILE A 76 3.98 -8.26 18.39
C ILE A 76 2.81 -9.16 17.99
N MET A 77 2.36 -9.10 16.73
CA MET A 77 1.29 -10.00 16.23
C MET A 77 1.68 -11.48 16.38
N PHE A 78 2.88 -11.83 15.93
CA PHE A 78 3.40 -13.20 16.06
C PHE A 78 3.61 -13.62 17.52
N TYR A 79 4.03 -12.69 18.39
CA TYR A 79 4.18 -12.93 19.82
C TYR A 79 2.84 -13.23 20.50
N LEU A 80 1.77 -12.51 20.13
CA LEU A 80 0.45 -12.67 20.74
C LEU A 80 -0.19 -14.02 20.36
N ASN A 81 -0.30 -14.29 19.07
CA ASN A 81 -0.79 -15.57 18.56
C ASN A 81 -0.40 -15.73 17.08
N TRP A 82 0.53 -16.64 16.80
CA TRP A 82 1.04 -16.87 15.45
C TRP A 82 -0.02 -17.38 14.46
N ILE A 83 -1.03 -18.12 14.91
CA ILE A 83 -2.12 -18.63 14.05
C ILE A 83 -2.99 -17.47 13.58
N TYR A 84 -3.45 -16.63 14.51
CA TYR A 84 -4.26 -15.46 14.17
C TYR A 84 -3.47 -14.44 13.33
N ALA A 85 -2.17 -14.27 13.61
CA ALA A 85 -1.31 -13.42 12.80
C ALA A 85 -1.21 -13.90 11.34
N LEU A 86 -0.97 -15.21 11.12
CA LEU A 86 -0.94 -15.79 9.77
C LEU A 86 -2.28 -15.65 9.06
N CYS A 87 -3.40 -15.92 9.74
CA CYS A 87 -4.73 -15.75 9.17
C CYS A 87 -5.00 -14.29 8.76
N ALA A 88 -4.63 -13.33 9.61
CA ALA A 88 -4.81 -11.90 9.35
C ALA A 88 -3.97 -11.44 8.13
N ILE A 89 -2.69 -11.82 8.07
CA ILE A 89 -1.81 -11.51 6.95
C ILE A 89 -2.33 -12.16 5.66
N ALA A 90 -2.74 -13.43 5.71
CA ALA A 90 -3.30 -14.13 4.55
C ALA A 90 -4.59 -13.45 4.05
N LEU A 91 -5.47 -13.03 4.96
CA LEU A 91 -6.70 -12.32 4.61
C LEU A 91 -6.40 -10.99 3.91
N VAL A 92 -5.45 -10.21 4.42
CA VAL A 92 -5.05 -8.95 3.78
C VAL A 92 -4.41 -9.18 2.42
N LEU A 93 -3.55 -10.19 2.28
CA LEU A 93 -2.95 -10.54 0.99
C LEU A 93 -4.02 -10.98 -0.02
N LEU A 94 -5.01 -11.78 0.41
CA LEU A 94 -6.11 -12.20 -0.45
C LEU A 94 -6.92 -10.99 -0.91
N VAL A 95 -7.30 -10.10 0.01
CA VAL A 95 -8.00 -8.85 -0.32
C VAL A 95 -7.16 -8.00 -1.28
N TYR A 96 -5.87 -7.84 -1.02
CA TYR A 96 -4.97 -7.09 -1.90
C TYR A 96 -4.91 -7.68 -3.31
N VAL A 97 -4.71 -9.00 -3.44
CA VAL A 97 -4.66 -9.69 -4.75
C VAL A 97 -6.01 -9.59 -5.46
N TYR A 98 -7.12 -9.76 -4.74
CA TYR A 98 -8.45 -9.63 -5.30
C TYR A 98 -8.70 -8.21 -5.84
N LEU A 99 -8.31 -7.19 -5.09
CA LEU A 99 -8.43 -5.80 -5.52
C LEU A 99 -7.51 -5.52 -6.72
N ALA A 100 -6.27 -5.98 -6.68
CA ALA A 100 -5.33 -5.83 -7.78
C ALA A 100 -5.90 -6.44 -9.06
N TRP A 101 -6.36 -7.68 -9.01
CA TRP A 101 -6.95 -8.37 -10.16
C TRP A 101 -8.23 -7.69 -10.67
N ARG A 102 -9.10 -7.22 -9.76
CA ARG A 102 -10.38 -6.60 -10.13
C ARG A 102 -10.22 -5.21 -10.75
N PHE A 103 -9.17 -4.48 -10.37
CA PHE A 103 -8.97 -3.07 -10.73
C PHE A 103 -7.80 -2.81 -11.69
N GLU A 104 -7.06 -3.84 -12.13
CA GLU A 104 -5.87 -3.76 -12.99
C GLU A 104 -6.04 -2.97 -14.32
N GLY A 105 -7.28 -2.72 -14.75
CA GLY A 105 -7.58 -1.95 -15.97
C GLY A 105 -8.48 -0.73 -15.78
N SER A 106 -8.91 -0.41 -14.56
CA SER A 106 -9.79 0.76 -14.33
C SER A 106 -8.96 1.98 -13.97
N THR A 107 -8.96 3.00 -14.83
CA THR A 107 -8.24 4.27 -14.67
C THR A 107 -8.74 5.15 -13.53
N GLN A 108 -9.76 4.74 -12.78
CA GLN A 108 -10.36 5.57 -11.73
C GLN A 108 -9.61 5.54 -10.39
N TRP A 109 -8.79 4.52 -10.12
CA TRP A 109 -8.09 4.38 -8.84
C TRP A 109 -6.62 4.76 -8.96
N ILE A 110 -6.13 5.51 -7.99
CA ILE A 110 -4.73 5.97 -7.93
C ILE A 110 -3.86 4.81 -7.47
N ASP A 111 -2.97 4.35 -8.34
CA ASP A 111 -2.03 3.26 -8.07
C ASP A 111 -0.64 3.81 -7.68
N ILE A 112 -0.11 3.33 -6.56
CA ILE A 112 1.22 3.69 -6.06
C ILE A 112 2.32 3.16 -7.01
N SER A 113 2.06 2.08 -7.74
CA SER A 113 3.00 1.49 -8.70
C SER A 113 3.31 2.47 -9.84
N GLN A 114 2.31 3.22 -10.30
CA GLN A 114 2.50 4.26 -11.33
C GLN A 114 3.41 5.39 -10.84
N ALA A 115 3.26 5.80 -9.57
CA ALA A 115 4.13 6.81 -8.98
C ALA A 115 5.59 6.35 -8.90
N PHE A 116 5.82 5.09 -8.54
CA PHE A 116 7.16 4.51 -8.51
C PHE A 116 7.80 4.46 -9.91
N LEU A 117 7.06 3.99 -10.91
CA LEU A 117 7.50 3.96 -12.30
C LEU A 117 7.79 5.36 -12.84
N PHE A 118 6.95 6.33 -12.51
CA PHE A 118 7.16 7.73 -12.89
C PHE A 118 8.44 8.29 -12.28
N LYS A 119 8.71 8.04 -11.00
CA LYS A 119 9.95 8.44 -10.32
C LYS A 119 11.17 7.85 -11.03
N LEU A 120 11.14 6.55 -11.36
CA LEU A 120 12.21 5.87 -12.06
C LEU A 120 12.46 6.49 -13.45
N ASN A 121 11.40 6.62 -14.26
CA ASN A 121 11.49 7.20 -15.60
C ASN A 121 12.02 8.63 -15.58
N ARG A 122 11.54 9.46 -14.64
CA ARG A 122 12.03 10.84 -14.47
C ARG A 122 13.53 10.88 -14.19
N SER A 123 14.02 10.05 -13.27
CA SER A 123 15.45 9.98 -12.95
C SER A 123 16.27 9.59 -14.18
N THR A 124 15.80 8.60 -14.94
CA THR A 124 16.43 8.16 -16.19
C THR A 124 16.45 9.28 -17.23
N LEU A 125 15.34 9.99 -17.45
CA LEU A 125 15.28 11.11 -18.39
C LEU A 125 16.24 12.25 -18.03
N ILE A 126 16.34 12.61 -16.74
CA ILE A 126 17.27 13.66 -16.27
C ILE A 126 18.73 13.24 -16.51
N SER A 127 19.07 11.98 -16.20
CA SER A 127 20.43 11.47 -16.42
C SER A 127 20.80 11.35 -17.91
N LEU A 128 19.82 11.05 -18.78
CA LEU A 128 20.00 11.07 -20.23
C LEU A 128 20.24 12.49 -20.76
N GLN A 129 19.51 13.49 -20.23
CA GLN A 129 19.70 14.89 -20.62
C GLN A 129 21.10 15.40 -20.25
N ALA A 130 21.63 15.03 -19.07
CA ALA A 130 22.98 15.42 -18.65
C ALA A 130 24.09 14.80 -19.52
N ARG A 131 23.82 13.65 -20.15
CA ARG A 131 24.77 12.92 -21.02
C ARG A 131 24.59 13.22 -22.50
N ARG A 132 23.86 14.29 -22.85
CA ARG A 132 23.59 14.69 -24.24
C ARG A 132 24.88 15.17 -24.92
N GLN A 133 25.69 14.22 -25.34
CA GLN A 133 26.72 14.40 -26.37
C GLN A 133 26.09 14.15 -27.73
N ASP A 134 26.64 14.76 -28.79
CA ASP A 134 26.17 14.52 -30.15
C ASP A 134 26.14 13.01 -30.43
N PRO A 135 24.97 12.46 -30.79
CA PRO A 135 24.82 11.02 -30.92
C PRO A 135 25.68 10.54 -32.09
N LYS A 136 26.79 9.85 -31.78
CA LYS A 136 27.60 9.15 -32.79
C LYS A 136 26.82 8.08 -33.55
N PHE A 137 25.70 7.62 -32.97
CA PHE A 137 24.77 6.65 -33.55
C PHE A 137 23.39 7.28 -33.72
N TRP A 138 22.88 7.30 -34.95
CA TRP A 138 21.54 7.78 -35.26
C TRP A 138 20.46 6.96 -34.52
N ARG A 139 19.51 7.63 -33.87
CA ARG A 139 18.33 7.03 -33.22
C ARG A 139 17.07 7.75 -33.72
N PRO A 140 16.34 7.19 -34.69
CA PRO A 140 15.16 7.85 -35.24
C PRO A 140 14.05 7.97 -34.19
N SER A 141 13.63 9.20 -33.90
CA SER A 141 12.41 9.51 -33.15
C SER A 141 11.40 10.09 -34.14
N LEU A 142 10.43 9.28 -34.56
CA LEU A 142 9.43 9.68 -35.53
C LEU A 142 8.36 10.55 -34.86
N LEU A 143 8.14 11.76 -35.39
CA LEU A 143 6.98 12.60 -35.05
C LEU A 143 5.98 12.52 -36.19
N PHE A 144 4.85 11.85 -35.96
CA PHE A 144 3.77 11.77 -36.94
C PHE A 144 2.81 12.95 -36.74
N VAL A 145 2.78 13.88 -37.69
CA VAL A 145 1.86 15.03 -37.67
C VAL A 145 0.66 14.69 -38.54
N VAL A 146 -0.50 14.50 -37.93
CA VAL A 146 -1.77 14.27 -38.63
C VAL A 146 -2.34 15.63 -39.07
N PRO A 147 -2.68 15.83 -40.35
CA PRO A 147 -3.36 17.04 -40.80
C PRO A 147 -4.77 17.10 -40.23
N TYR A 148 -5.18 18.26 -39.71
CA TYR A 148 -6.58 18.53 -39.35
C TYR A 148 -7.41 18.61 -40.64
N ALA A 149 -8.48 17.82 -40.73
CA ALA A 149 -9.51 17.90 -41.76
C ALA A 149 -10.76 18.58 -41.19
#